data_AF-A0A1Y4S8C9-F1
#
_entry.id   AF-A0A1Y4S8C9-F1
#
_cell.length_a   1.000
_cell.length_b   1.000
_cell.length_c   1.000
_cell.angle_alpha   90.00
_cell.angle_beta   90.00
_cell.angle_gamma   90.00
#
_symmetry.space_group_name_H-M   'P 1'
#
loop_
_entity.id
_entity.type
_entity.pdbx_description
1 polymer ?
#
loop_
_entity_poly.entity_id
_entity_poly.type
_entity_poly.pdbx_seq_one_letter_code
_entity_poly.pdbx_strand_id
1 'polypeptide(L)'
;MAGRIKGITVEIGGDTSGLEKSLSAVNNSIKKTQSQLRDVNNLLKLDPSNTILLAQKQELLQSAIGDTEKKLEALEQAQEDVAKAFERGNLGKDQYMAFQREVEETRGALNRYKADLSGLQSEQERLASNTERLNKLFAATGSSVDDYVDVLGSRLVTAIRNGTASSDQLKTAVERIGKAVTGGKADIKQLTAALDTVDDGQAVRNLINDLNDVGDAAQDAADDIEEIAQATKGAVLMEAADQLSVVGDKIQDVGDKAVSAYAETETAVSKVNAYFGETGEAAEASAEIVKNVYGSGVGQSMDAVAEAVIMVKKNLGDLGDTDLTNLTKQALTLEELYGIDMNETLRGVNSLMKQYGLTAQEAMDYIVRGTQNGLDKTNELGDNLSEYAGKFEQAGYSASEYFQLLQNGLQGGAYNLDKVNDAINEVTTRLADGTIGDSIDLYSQKTQSLFLAWQNGEATQKQVIDSIVADIANCTNEQQALNMAAEAFGTMAEDGNLKFITSLTSVGETYDSVAGSAENLSHNHHFKWWFGLALIRASYMLAPKGGYRKRCY
;
A
#
# COMPACT_ATOMS: atom_id res chain seq x y z
N MET A 1 32.62 15.46 3.52
CA MET A 1 31.81 16.70 3.46
C MET A 1 32.71 17.87 3.78
N ALA A 2 33.25 18.53 2.77
CA ALA A 2 34.06 19.73 2.92
C ALA A 2 33.20 20.93 2.49
N GLY A 3 33.06 21.93 3.38
CA GLY A 3 32.83 23.31 2.94
C GLY A 3 31.58 24.08 3.39
N ARG A 4 30.55 23.50 4.02
CA ARG A 4 29.24 24.22 4.12
C ARG A 4 29.05 25.23 5.26
N ILE A 5 29.85 25.23 6.31
CA ILE A 5 29.71 26.22 7.41
C ILE A 5 30.66 27.41 7.25
N LYS A 6 31.58 27.40 6.27
CA LYS A 6 32.62 28.44 6.13
C LYS A 6 32.13 29.83 5.68
N GLY A 7 30.83 30.10 5.64
CA GLY A 7 30.30 31.32 5.03
C GLY A 7 29.06 31.95 5.67
N ILE A 8 28.53 31.42 6.77
CA ILE A 8 27.47 32.11 7.52
C ILE A 8 28.14 32.96 8.60
N THR A 9 28.85 33.98 8.13
CA THR A 9 29.35 35.08 8.95
C THR A 9 28.20 36.07 9.12
N VAL A 10 27.32 35.82 10.08
CA VAL A 10 26.27 36.80 10.43
C VAL A 10 26.87 37.75 11.45
N GLU A 11 27.12 38.99 11.05
CA GLU A 11 27.51 40.07 11.96
C GLU A 11 26.31 40.47 12.82
N ILE A 12 26.12 39.80 13.96
CA ILE A 12 25.22 40.25 15.02
C ILE A 12 26.06 41.10 15.98
N GLY A 13 26.03 42.42 15.82
CA GLY A 13 26.66 43.35 16.76
C GLY A 13 28.19 43.45 16.72
N GLY A 14 28.83 43.03 15.62
CA GLY A 14 30.28 43.19 15.42
C GLY A 14 31.16 42.02 15.87
N ASP A 15 30.57 40.90 16.31
CA ASP A 15 31.30 39.65 16.53
C ASP A 15 30.61 38.49 15.80
N THR A 16 31.20 38.08 14.68
CA THR A 16 30.70 37.02 13.79
C THR A 16 30.90 35.61 14.35
N SER A 17 31.43 35.48 15.57
CA SER A 17 31.89 34.22 16.11
C SER A 17 30.91 33.53 17.06
N GLY A 18 29.80 34.18 17.46
CA GLY A 18 28.89 33.67 18.48
C GLY A 18 28.18 32.36 18.13
N LEU A 19 27.41 32.35 17.04
CA LEU A 19 26.63 31.19 16.59
C LEU A 19 27.51 30.05 16.07
N GLU A 20 28.58 30.36 15.33
CA GLU A 20 29.50 29.34 14.84
C GLU A 20 30.25 28.67 15.99
N LYS A 21 30.68 29.44 17.01
CA LYS A 21 31.27 28.87 18.23
C LYS A 21 30.25 28.05 19.01
N SER A 22 29.02 28.52 19.17
CA SER A 22 27.97 27.77 19.90
C SER A 22 27.58 26.46 19.21
N LEU A 23 27.56 26.43 17.88
CA LEU A 23 27.25 25.24 17.09
C LEU A 23 28.46 24.31 16.89
N SER A 24 29.68 24.77 17.14
CA SER A 24 30.92 24.00 16.87
C SER A 24 30.97 22.66 17.61
N ALA A 25 30.59 22.65 18.88
CA ALA A 25 30.57 21.44 19.72
C ALA A 25 29.51 20.44 19.23
N VAL A 26 28.29 20.92 18.98
CA VAL A 26 27.18 20.11 18.47
C VAL A 26 27.49 19.53 17.08
N ASN A 27 28.05 20.34 16.18
CA ASN A 27 28.45 19.88 14.84
C ASN A 27 29.54 18.81 14.89
N ASN A 28 30.50 18.91 15.82
CA ASN A 28 31.52 17.88 16.00
C ASN A 28 30.92 16.58 16.54
N SER A 29 29.97 16.67 17.47
CA SER A 29 29.22 15.51 17.98
C SER A 29 28.45 14.82 16.86
N ILE A 30 27.63 15.57 16.10
CA ILE A 30 26.88 15.04 14.95
C ILE A 30 27.80 14.34 13.95
N LYS A 31 28.95 14.93 13.59
CA LYS A 31 29.90 14.30 12.67
C LYS A 31 30.45 12.98 13.19
N LYS A 32 30.76 12.91 14.49
CA LYS A 32 31.25 11.68 15.13
C LYS A 32 30.17 10.61 15.13
N THR A 33 28.96 10.95 15.59
CA THR A 33 27.81 10.04 15.63
C THR A 33 27.45 9.53 14.24
N GLN A 34 27.48 10.40 13.21
CA GLN A 34 27.29 10.01 11.81
C GLN A 34 28.35 9.02 11.32
N SER A 35 29.61 9.21 11.68
CA SER A 35 30.67 8.25 11.32
C SER A 35 30.40 6.90 11.97
N GLN A 36 30.08 6.89 13.27
CA GLN A 36 29.78 5.66 14.00
C GLN A 36 28.53 4.95 13.46
N LEU A 37 27.47 5.70 13.10
CA LEU A 37 26.28 5.14 12.45
C LEU A 37 26.63 4.49 11.10
N ARG A 38 27.53 5.09 10.31
CA ARG A 38 27.98 4.47 9.05
C ARG A 38 28.73 3.17 9.29
N ASP A 39 29.63 3.16 10.28
CA ASP A 39 30.40 1.96 10.63
C ASP A 39 29.48 0.84 11.11
N VAL A 40 28.56 1.15 12.03
CA VAL A 40 27.55 0.20 12.54
C VAL A 40 26.64 -0.30 11.42
N ASN A 41 26.16 0.58 10.54
CA ASN A 41 25.35 0.16 9.39
C ASN A 41 26.13 -0.73 8.41
N ASN A 42 27.42 -0.46 8.18
CA ASN A 42 28.26 -1.30 7.32
C ASN A 42 28.47 -2.68 7.93
N LEU A 43 28.63 -2.78 9.25
CA LEU A 43 28.74 -4.05 9.94
C LEU A 43 27.41 -4.80 9.95
N LEU A 44 26.28 -4.11 10.18
CA LEU A 44 24.94 -4.69 10.10
C LEU A 44 24.55 -5.13 8.68
N LYS A 45 25.18 -4.60 7.62
CA LYS A 45 25.03 -5.17 6.27
C LYS A 45 25.68 -6.54 6.13
N LEU A 46 26.76 -6.79 6.87
CA LEU A 46 27.47 -8.07 6.87
C LEU A 46 26.81 -9.09 7.80
N ASP A 47 26.32 -8.62 8.94
CA ASP A 47 25.58 -9.41 9.93
C ASP A 47 24.35 -8.62 10.43
N PRO A 48 23.22 -8.70 9.71
CA PRO A 48 21.99 -8.00 10.08
C PRO A 48 21.39 -8.46 11.41
N SER A 49 21.79 -9.64 11.89
CA SER A 49 21.27 -10.26 13.13
C SER A 49 22.04 -9.87 14.39
N ASN A 50 23.07 -9.02 14.26
CA ASN A 50 23.97 -8.70 15.35
C ASN A 50 23.31 -7.79 16.41
N THR A 51 22.82 -8.39 17.49
CA THR A 51 22.07 -7.69 18.56
C THR A 51 22.89 -6.60 19.26
N ILE A 52 24.22 -6.76 19.37
CA ILE A 52 25.11 -5.75 19.95
C ILE A 52 25.16 -4.50 19.06
N LEU A 53 25.31 -4.70 17.74
CA LEU A 53 25.34 -3.60 16.79
C LEU A 53 23.97 -2.93 16.62
N LEU A 54 22.86 -3.68 16.76
CA LEU A 54 21.51 -3.11 16.76
C LEU A 54 21.28 -2.21 17.98
N ALA A 55 21.68 -2.64 19.18
CA ALA A 55 21.64 -1.80 20.38
C ALA A 55 22.53 -0.55 20.22
N GLN A 56 23.74 -0.73 19.70
CA GLN A 56 24.63 0.38 19.41
C GLN A 56 24.04 1.36 18.37
N LYS A 57 23.34 0.85 17.34
CA LYS A 57 22.64 1.69 16.36
C LYS A 57 21.53 2.51 17.02
N GLN A 58 20.76 1.92 17.93
CA GLN A 58 19.70 2.59 18.68
C GLN A 58 20.25 3.75 19.52
N GLU A 59 21.31 3.51 20.30
CA GLU A 59 21.97 4.55 21.10
C GLU A 59 22.53 5.69 20.23
N LEU A 60 23.17 5.35 19.12
CA LEU A 60 23.72 6.34 18.19
C LEU A 60 22.62 7.16 17.50
N LEU A 61 21.48 6.55 17.15
CA LEU A 61 20.34 7.27 16.59
C LEU A 61 19.73 8.23 17.62
N GLN A 62 19.58 7.81 18.88
CA GLN A 62 19.13 8.69 19.97
C GLN A 62 20.10 9.87 20.19
N SER A 63 21.41 9.61 20.17
CA SER A 63 22.42 10.67 20.25
C SER A 63 22.35 11.62 19.05
N ALA A 64 22.14 11.09 17.83
CA ALA A 64 22.03 11.91 16.62
C ALA A 64 20.79 12.81 16.66
N ILE A 65 19.65 12.29 17.13
CA ILE A 65 18.41 13.04 17.34
C ILE A 65 18.68 14.18 18.33
N GLY A 66 19.16 13.88 19.54
CA GLY A 66 19.36 14.89 20.58
C GLY A 66 20.36 15.99 20.20
N ASP A 67 21.43 15.65 19.46
CA ASP A 67 22.37 16.66 18.98
C ASP A 67 21.80 17.48 17.81
N THR A 68 21.01 16.87 16.93
CA THR A 68 20.37 17.57 15.82
C THR A 68 19.24 18.49 16.30
N GLU A 69 18.50 18.11 17.34
CA GLU A 69 17.50 18.96 18.02
C GLU A 69 18.16 20.21 18.62
N LYS A 70 19.26 20.04 19.37
CA LYS A 70 20.03 21.19 19.90
C LYS A 70 20.54 22.12 18.81
N LYS A 71 20.96 21.56 17.66
CA LYS A 71 21.39 22.35 16.51
C LYS A 71 20.22 23.13 15.91
N LEU A 72 19.08 22.47 15.70
CA LEU A 72 17.89 23.09 15.13
C LEU A 72 17.39 24.21 16.03
N GLU A 73 17.30 23.97 17.34
CA GLU A 73 16.88 24.98 18.33
C GLU A 73 17.79 26.22 18.28
N ALA A 74 19.12 26.04 18.26
CA ALA A 74 20.06 27.14 18.17
C ALA A 74 19.97 27.91 16.83
N LEU A 75 19.64 27.22 15.73
CA LEU A 75 19.39 27.87 14.44
C LEU A 75 18.06 28.64 14.45
N GLU A 76 16.99 28.07 14.98
CA GLU A 76 15.68 28.72 15.08
C GLU A 76 15.73 29.96 15.99
N GLN A 77 16.46 29.89 17.11
CA GLN A 77 16.70 31.05 17.98
C GLN A 77 17.47 32.17 17.25
N ALA A 78 18.41 31.82 16.37
CA ALA A 78 19.18 32.81 15.60
C ALA A 78 18.41 33.36 14.38
N GLN A 79 17.29 32.75 13.99
CA GLN A 79 16.57 33.10 12.76
C GLN A 79 16.02 34.52 12.77
N GLU A 80 15.52 35.00 13.91
CA GLU A 80 14.98 36.36 14.05
C GLU A 80 16.07 37.42 13.85
N ASP A 81 17.25 37.21 14.46
CA ASP A 81 18.38 38.13 14.33
C ASP A 81 18.98 38.10 12.91
N VAL A 82 19.01 36.94 12.27
CA VAL A 82 19.43 36.77 10.87
C VAL A 82 18.47 37.51 9.92
N ALA A 83 17.16 37.43 10.15
CA ALA A 83 16.16 38.17 9.38
C ALA A 83 16.33 39.69 9.54
N LYS A 84 16.47 40.19 10.78
CA LYS A 84 16.73 41.61 11.05
C LYS A 84 18.04 42.10 10.44
N ALA A 85 19.09 41.27 10.43
CA ALA A 85 20.37 41.62 9.80
C ALA A 85 20.23 41.73 8.28
N PHE A 86 19.44 40.86 7.65
CA PHE A 86 19.11 40.93 6.22
C PHE A 86 18.30 42.19 5.87
N GLU A 87 17.24 42.49 6.65
CA GLU A 87 16.41 43.68 6.45
C GLU A 87 17.19 45.00 6.57
N ARG A 88 18.17 45.05 7.48
CA ARG A 88 19.04 46.22 7.68
C ARG A 88 20.14 46.34 6.62
N GLY A 89 20.27 45.38 5.72
CA GLY A 89 21.33 45.33 4.70
C GLY A 89 22.70 44.89 5.22
N ASN A 90 22.78 44.39 6.45
CA ASN A 90 24.03 43.91 7.07
C ASN A 90 24.35 42.44 6.68
N LEU A 91 23.41 41.75 6.02
CA LEU A 91 23.57 40.39 5.54
C LEU A 91 23.21 40.31 4.05
N GLY A 92 24.05 39.66 3.24
CA GLY A 92 23.76 39.46 1.82
C GLY A 92 22.66 38.41 1.59
N LYS A 93 21.93 38.54 0.48
CA LYS A 93 20.87 37.59 0.07
C LYS A 93 21.36 36.13 0.06
N ASP A 94 22.58 35.90 -0.43
CA ASP A 94 23.15 34.55 -0.52
C ASP A 94 23.42 33.93 0.86
N GLN A 95 23.81 34.76 1.85
CA GLN A 95 24.05 34.32 3.22
C GLN A 95 22.75 34.05 3.98
N TYR A 96 21.74 34.90 3.77
CA TYR A 96 20.39 34.65 4.29
C TYR A 96 19.81 33.34 3.75
N MET A 97 19.90 33.12 2.44
CA MET A 97 19.44 31.88 1.80
C MET A 97 20.26 30.65 2.25
N ALA A 98 21.56 30.81 2.53
CA ALA A 98 22.38 29.73 3.08
C ALA A 98 21.95 29.33 4.49
N PHE A 99 21.60 30.30 5.34
CA PHE A 99 21.07 30.04 6.68
C PHE A 99 19.74 29.30 6.63
N GLN A 100 18.80 29.76 5.78
CA GLN A 100 17.52 29.07 5.59
C GLN A 100 17.71 27.62 5.12
N ARG A 101 18.64 27.38 4.19
CA ARG A 101 18.99 26.01 3.78
C ARG A 101 19.55 25.17 4.94
N GLU A 102 20.38 25.74 5.81
CA GLU A 102 20.94 25.01 6.95
C GLU A 102 19.86 24.62 7.98
N VAL A 103 18.86 25.47 8.21
CA VAL A 103 17.68 25.17 9.05
C VAL A 103 16.91 23.98 8.47
N GLU A 104 16.55 24.04 7.19
CA GLU A 104 15.79 22.97 6.53
C GLU A 104 16.60 21.68 6.37
N GLU A 105 17.90 21.75 6.08
CA GLU A 105 18.80 20.57 6.06
C GLU A 105 18.87 19.92 7.44
N THR A 106 18.90 20.71 8.52
CA THR A 106 18.92 20.21 9.90
C THR A 106 17.59 19.57 10.28
N ARG A 107 16.45 20.18 9.92
CA ARG A 107 15.11 19.62 10.14
C ARG A 107 14.91 18.30 9.37
N GLY A 108 15.33 18.26 8.11
CA GLY A 108 15.29 17.04 7.30
C GLY A 108 16.17 15.91 7.87
N ALA A 109 17.35 16.24 8.38
CA ALA A 109 18.23 15.26 9.04
C ALA A 109 17.62 14.71 10.33
N LEU A 110 16.98 15.56 11.15
CA LEU A 110 16.29 15.15 12.37
C LEU A 110 15.17 14.15 12.07
N ASN A 111 14.32 14.48 11.10
CA ASN A 111 13.21 13.61 10.71
C ASN A 111 13.70 12.25 10.22
N ARG A 112 14.79 12.22 9.44
CA ARG A 112 15.41 10.96 9.01
C ARG A 112 15.87 10.10 10.20
N TYR A 113 16.55 10.69 11.18
CA TYR A 113 17.00 9.93 12.35
C TYR A 113 15.84 9.41 13.20
N LYS A 114 14.75 10.18 13.33
CA LYS A 114 13.52 9.74 14.01
C LYS A 114 12.88 8.56 13.29
N ALA A 115 12.78 8.62 11.95
CA ALA A 115 12.27 7.51 11.14
C ALA A 115 13.16 6.26 11.24
N ASP A 116 14.49 6.42 11.15
CA ASP A 116 15.45 5.31 11.31
C ASP A 116 15.35 4.64 12.69
N LEU A 117 15.09 5.41 13.76
CA LEU A 117 14.92 4.90 15.11
C LEU A 117 13.58 4.16 15.27
N SER A 118 12.49 4.74 14.75
CA SER A 118 11.16 4.12 14.77
C SER A 118 11.16 2.79 14.01
N GLY A 119 11.75 2.75 12.81
CA GLY A 119 11.88 1.51 12.04
C GLY A 119 12.70 0.45 12.78
N LEU A 120 13.78 0.84 13.46
CA LEU A 120 14.57 -0.08 14.29
C LEU A 120 13.77 -0.62 15.47
N GLN A 121 12.94 0.21 16.12
CA GLN A 121 12.07 -0.22 17.23
C GLN A 121 10.98 -1.18 16.75
N SER A 122 10.34 -0.89 15.63
CA SER A 122 9.34 -1.79 15.03
C SER A 122 9.95 -3.17 14.70
N GLU A 123 11.17 -3.22 14.16
CA GLU A 123 11.85 -4.50 13.92
C GLU A 123 12.22 -5.24 15.22
N GLN A 124 12.60 -4.52 16.29
CA GLN A 124 12.81 -5.13 17.60
C GLN A 124 11.51 -5.72 18.18
N GLU A 125 10.39 -5.01 18.04
CA GLU A 125 9.07 -5.49 18.46
C GLU A 125 8.65 -6.73 17.68
N ARG A 126 8.75 -6.69 16.33
CA ARG A 126 8.47 -7.85 15.47
C ARG A 126 9.32 -9.07 15.85
N LEU A 127 10.61 -8.86 16.12
CA LEU A 127 11.52 -9.91 16.56
C LEU A 127 11.08 -10.51 17.91
N ALA A 128 10.75 -9.66 18.87
CA ALA A 128 10.27 -10.07 20.20
C ALA A 128 8.97 -10.87 20.10
N SER A 129 7.96 -10.33 19.42
CA SER A 129 6.65 -10.99 19.24
C SER A 129 6.79 -12.33 18.52
N ASN A 130 7.59 -12.41 17.44
CA ASN A 130 7.76 -13.68 16.73
C ASN A 130 8.56 -14.72 17.54
N THR A 131 9.52 -14.29 18.35
CA THR A 131 10.21 -15.17 19.30
C THR A 131 9.23 -15.71 20.36
N GLU A 132 8.37 -14.85 20.89
CA GLU A 132 7.36 -15.22 21.88
C GLU A 132 6.33 -16.21 21.31
N ARG A 133 5.84 -15.96 20.09
CA ARG A 133 4.95 -16.88 19.36
C ARG A 133 5.57 -18.26 19.19
N LEU A 134 6.85 -18.33 18.82
CA LEU A 134 7.56 -19.61 18.72
C LEU A 134 7.65 -20.32 20.07
N ASN A 135 7.98 -19.59 21.14
CA ASN A 135 8.02 -20.17 22.49
C ASN A 135 6.66 -20.70 22.94
N LYS A 136 5.59 -19.96 22.65
CA LYS A 136 4.21 -20.39 22.93
C LYS A 136 3.81 -21.62 22.12
N LEU A 137 4.19 -21.69 20.83
CA LEU A 137 3.99 -22.89 20.01
C LEU A 137 4.72 -24.09 20.60
N PHE A 138 6.01 -23.97 20.91
CA PHE A 138 6.81 -25.05 21.51
C PHE A 138 6.23 -25.52 22.84
N ALA A 139 5.79 -24.59 23.70
CA ALA A 139 5.13 -24.92 24.96
C ALA A 139 3.79 -25.64 24.75
N ALA A 140 3.03 -25.24 23.73
CA ALA A 140 1.76 -25.87 23.40
C ALA A 140 1.96 -27.28 22.84
N THR A 141 2.90 -27.48 21.91
CA THR A 141 3.09 -28.76 21.26
C THR A 141 3.99 -29.71 22.03
N GLY A 142 4.62 -29.22 23.11
CA GLY A 142 5.63 -29.99 23.86
C GLY A 142 6.86 -30.32 23.01
N SER A 143 7.16 -29.46 22.03
CA SER A 143 8.24 -29.65 21.07
C SER A 143 9.26 -28.51 21.16
N SER A 144 10.29 -28.59 20.33
CA SER A 144 11.39 -27.64 20.22
C SER A 144 11.67 -27.31 18.74
N VAL A 145 12.53 -26.34 18.49
CA VAL A 145 12.91 -25.99 17.11
C VAL A 145 13.57 -27.14 16.36
N ASP A 146 14.25 -28.05 17.06
CA ASP A 146 14.94 -29.21 16.48
C ASP A 146 13.93 -30.27 15.96
N ASP A 147 12.72 -30.31 16.51
CA ASP A 147 11.65 -31.23 16.08
C ASP A 147 11.06 -30.84 14.72
N TYR A 148 11.37 -29.65 14.20
CA TYR A 148 10.86 -29.12 12.93
C TYR A 148 11.94 -28.96 11.86
N VAL A 149 13.06 -29.69 11.96
CA VAL A 149 14.14 -29.66 10.95
C VAL A 149 13.62 -29.99 9.54
N ASP A 150 12.72 -30.95 9.41
CA ASP A 150 12.15 -31.34 8.11
C ASP A 150 11.21 -30.27 7.52
N VAL A 151 10.65 -29.41 8.37
CA VAL A 151 9.69 -28.35 7.99
C VAL A 151 10.41 -27.02 7.70
N LEU A 152 11.38 -26.67 8.54
CA LEU A 152 12.09 -25.39 8.49
C LEU A 152 13.40 -25.47 7.70
N GLY A 153 13.99 -26.66 7.61
CA GLY A 153 15.33 -26.87 7.09
C GLY A 153 16.42 -26.52 8.10
N SER A 154 17.56 -27.19 7.99
CA SER A 154 18.68 -27.10 8.95
C SER A 154 19.25 -25.69 9.14
N ARG A 155 19.23 -24.86 8.09
CA ARG A 155 19.72 -23.46 8.15
C ARG A 155 18.85 -22.57 9.03
N LEU A 156 17.53 -22.65 8.86
CA LEU A 156 16.59 -21.83 9.64
C LEU A 156 16.52 -22.31 11.09
N VAL A 157 16.52 -23.63 11.32
CA VAL A 157 16.64 -24.19 12.68
C VAL A 157 17.91 -23.70 13.37
N THR A 158 19.06 -23.75 12.68
CA THR A 158 20.33 -23.25 13.24
C THR A 158 20.26 -21.75 13.54
N ALA A 159 19.65 -20.96 12.65
CA ALA A 159 19.51 -19.52 12.85
C ALA A 159 18.66 -19.19 14.08
N ILE A 160 17.50 -19.87 14.24
CA ILE A 160 16.60 -19.70 15.39
C ILE A 160 17.29 -20.15 16.68
N ARG A 161 17.91 -21.34 16.67
CA ARG A 161 18.62 -21.90 17.82
C ARG A 161 19.75 -21.00 18.30
N ASN A 162 20.48 -20.40 17.38
CA ASN A 162 21.59 -19.50 17.71
C ASN A 162 21.14 -18.06 17.97
N GLY A 163 19.84 -17.76 17.92
CA GLY A 163 19.31 -16.40 18.11
C GLY A 163 19.67 -15.41 17.01
N THR A 164 20.01 -15.91 15.82
CA THR A 164 20.45 -15.13 14.65
C THR A 164 19.38 -15.05 13.55
N ALA A 165 18.21 -15.62 13.78
CA ALA A 165 17.09 -15.51 12.85
C ALA A 165 16.51 -14.09 12.86
N SER A 166 16.30 -13.53 11.67
CA SER A 166 15.58 -12.26 11.48
C SER A 166 14.10 -12.35 11.86
N SER A 167 13.44 -11.20 12.05
CA SER A 167 12.01 -11.09 12.34
C SER A 167 11.15 -11.86 11.32
N ASP A 168 11.47 -11.77 10.03
CA ASP A 168 10.79 -12.48 8.94
C ASP A 168 11.06 -13.99 8.93
N GLN A 169 12.28 -14.40 9.27
CA GLN A 169 12.63 -15.81 9.42
C GLN A 169 11.87 -16.44 10.60
N LEU A 170 11.73 -15.71 11.71
CA LEU A 170 10.92 -16.15 12.85
C LEU A 170 9.43 -16.19 12.48
N LYS A 171 8.90 -15.18 11.77
CA LYS A 171 7.52 -15.21 11.26
C LYS A 171 7.27 -16.44 10.39
N THR A 172 8.15 -16.68 9.42
CA THR A 172 8.08 -17.85 8.54
C THR A 172 8.12 -19.15 9.35
N ALA A 173 8.93 -19.20 10.40
CA ALA A 173 9.00 -20.36 11.28
C ALA A 173 7.70 -20.57 12.07
N VAL A 174 7.10 -19.52 12.63
CA VAL A 174 5.79 -19.56 13.29
C VAL A 174 4.73 -20.10 12.34
N GLU A 175 4.67 -19.59 11.10
CA GLU A 175 3.67 -20.00 10.11
C GLU A 175 3.84 -21.46 9.68
N ARG A 176 5.09 -21.89 9.43
CA ARG A 176 5.39 -23.25 8.98
C ARG A 176 5.20 -24.29 10.09
N ILE A 177 5.67 -24.00 11.31
CA ILE A 177 5.42 -24.84 12.48
C ILE A 177 3.92 -24.90 12.73
N GLY A 178 3.26 -23.74 12.74
CA GLY A 178 1.82 -23.63 12.90
C GLY A 178 1.06 -24.52 11.92
N LYS A 179 1.41 -24.46 10.63
CA LYS A 179 0.81 -25.32 9.60
C LYS A 179 1.07 -26.80 9.83
N ALA A 180 2.27 -27.17 10.24
CA ALA A 180 2.63 -28.57 10.50
C ALA A 180 1.84 -29.14 11.68
N VAL A 181 1.69 -28.37 12.76
CA VAL A 181 1.04 -28.84 14.00
C VAL A 181 -0.47 -28.88 13.91
N THR A 182 -1.07 -28.13 12.99
CA THR A 182 -2.50 -28.16 12.69
C THR A 182 -2.85 -29.02 11.47
N GLY A 183 -1.92 -29.84 10.98
CA GLY A 183 -2.13 -30.69 9.79
C GLY A 183 -2.50 -29.93 8.51
N GLY A 184 -2.16 -28.64 8.41
CA GLY A 184 -2.53 -27.76 7.30
C GLY A 184 -3.99 -27.30 7.27
N LYS A 185 -4.81 -27.66 8.26
CA LYS A 185 -6.26 -27.41 8.30
C LYS A 185 -6.65 -26.07 8.95
N ALA A 186 -5.74 -25.42 9.67
CA ALA A 186 -6.01 -24.17 10.39
C ALA A 186 -5.67 -22.91 9.58
N ASP A 187 -6.44 -21.85 9.82
CA ASP A 187 -6.05 -20.50 9.41
C ASP A 187 -4.87 -20.02 10.27
N ILE A 188 -3.70 -19.93 9.64
CA ILE A 188 -2.45 -19.49 10.28
C ILE A 188 -2.57 -18.10 10.90
N LYS A 189 -3.48 -17.24 10.40
CA LYS A 189 -3.76 -15.93 11.00
C LYS A 189 -4.46 -16.07 12.35
N GLN A 190 -5.38 -17.01 12.48
CA GLN A 190 -6.07 -17.29 13.76
C GLN A 190 -5.11 -17.88 14.79
N LEU A 191 -4.23 -18.79 14.36
CA LEU A 191 -3.19 -19.34 15.23
C LEU A 191 -2.23 -18.25 15.71
N THR A 192 -1.78 -17.37 14.81
CA THR A 192 -0.90 -16.25 15.14
C THR A 192 -1.57 -15.28 16.12
N ALA A 193 -2.83 -14.93 15.90
CA ALA A 193 -3.60 -14.07 16.79
C ALA A 193 -3.82 -14.69 18.18
N ALA A 194 -4.01 -16.01 18.25
CA ALA A 194 -4.10 -16.72 19.53
C ALA A 194 -2.78 -16.69 20.29
N LEU A 195 -1.66 -16.88 19.59
CA LEU A 195 -0.32 -16.77 20.20
C LEU A 195 -0.03 -15.36 20.72
N ASP A 196 -0.59 -14.32 20.10
CA ASP A 196 -0.46 -12.92 20.56
C ASP A 196 -1.31 -12.59 21.79
N THR A 197 -2.43 -13.29 21.98
CA THR A 197 -3.46 -12.93 22.97
C THR A 197 -3.46 -13.82 24.21
N VAL A 198 -2.81 -14.98 24.15
CA VAL A 198 -2.87 -16.02 25.17
C VAL A 198 -1.49 -16.24 25.81
N ASP A 199 -1.39 -16.03 27.12
CA ASP A 199 -0.17 -16.29 27.91
C ASP A 199 0.00 -17.76 28.33
N ASP A 200 -1.01 -18.60 28.10
CA ASP A 200 -1.03 -20.00 28.53
C ASP A 200 -0.97 -20.99 27.34
N GLY A 201 0.11 -21.77 27.29
CA GLY A 201 0.29 -22.84 26.30
C GLY A 201 -0.79 -23.93 26.36
N GLN A 202 -1.61 -23.99 27.41
CA GLN A 202 -2.78 -24.88 27.48
C GLN A 202 -3.97 -24.39 26.64
N ALA A 203 -4.20 -23.08 26.56
CA ALA A 203 -5.27 -22.52 25.71
C ALA A 203 -4.88 -22.56 24.22
N VAL A 204 -3.60 -22.38 23.90
CA VAL A 204 -3.06 -22.60 22.53
C VAL A 204 -3.19 -24.07 22.12
N ARG A 205 -2.93 -25.02 23.06
CA ARG A 205 -3.17 -26.46 22.83
C ARG A 205 -4.62 -26.78 22.50
N ASN A 206 -5.56 -26.26 23.28
CA ASN A 206 -6.98 -26.52 23.07
C ASN A 206 -7.42 -26.01 21.70
N LEU A 207 -6.97 -24.82 21.29
CA LEU A 207 -7.23 -24.28 19.96
C LEU A 207 -6.64 -25.16 18.84
N ILE A 208 -5.39 -25.64 18.97
CA ILE A 208 -4.78 -26.55 18.00
C ILE A 208 -5.60 -27.84 17.87
N ASN A 209 -6.14 -28.36 18.98
CA ASN A 209 -7.01 -29.54 18.98
C ASN A 209 -8.37 -29.25 18.33
N ASP A 210 -9.03 -28.15 18.68
CA ASP A 210 -10.32 -27.74 18.10
C ASP A 210 -10.22 -27.57 16.57
N LEU A 211 -9.10 -27.03 16.09
CA LEU A 211 -8.82 -26.87 14.66
C LEU A 211 -8.58 -28.20 13.93
N ASN A 212 -8.12 -29.23 14.64
CA ASN A 212 -8.03 -30.58 14.10
C ASN A 212 -9.41 -31.26 14.04
N ASP A 213 -10.28 -31.01 15.03
CA ASP A 213 -11.62 -31.61 15.17
C ASP A 213 -12.66 -31.00 14.21
N VAL A 214 -12.61 -29.69 13.92
CA VAL A 214 -13.50 -29.00 12.94
C VAL A 214 -13.34 -29.54 11.52
N GLY A 215 -12.14 -30.05 11.18
CA GLY A 215 -11.86 -30.64 9.88
C GLY A 215 -12.58 -31.97 9.62
N ASP A 216 -13.04 -32.65 10.66
CA ASP A 216 -13.77 -33.92 10.55
C ASP A 216 -15.30 -33.68 10.57
N ALA A 217 -15.78 -32.64 11.27
CA ALA A 217 -17.20 -32.26 11.34
C ALA A 217 -17.74 -31.57 10.07
N ALA A 218 -16.88 -30.97 9.24
CA ALA A 218 -17.29 -30.36 7.96
C ALA A 218 -17.74 -31.39 6.91
N GLN A 219 -17.40 -32.67 7.09
CA GLN A 219 -17.81 -33.77 6.21
C GLN A 219 -19.20 -34.31 6.56
N ASP A 220 -19.65 -34.12 7.81
CA ASP A 220 -20.97 -34.55 8.31
C ASP A 220 -22.05 -33.45 8.20
N ALA A 221 -21.66 -32.17 8.10
CA ALA A 221 -22.57 -31.02 8.02
C ALA A 221 -23.31 -30.85 6.67
N ALA A 222 -23.06 -31.72 5.68
CA ALA A 222 -23.82 -31.73 4.42
C ALA A 222 -25.21 -32.39 4.57
N ASP A 223 -25.41 -33.21 5.60
CA ASP A 223 -26.65 -34.00 5.79
C ASP A 223 -27.67 -33.32 6.74
N ASP A 224 -27.27 -32.37 7.60
CA ASP A 224 -28.13 -31.78 8.65
C ASP A 224 -28.73 -30.39 8.33
N ILE A 225 -28.52 -29.86 7.11
CA ILE A 225 -29.02 -28.53 6.68
C ILE A 225 -30.57 -28.47 6.57
N GLU A 226 -31.26 -29.61 6.57
CA GLU A 226 -32.72 -29.69 6.43
C GLU A 226 -33.49 -29.32 7.72
N GLU A 227 -32.87 -29.38 8.91
CA GLU A 227 -33.54 -29.09 10.20
C GLU A 227 -33.46 -27.62 10.66
N ILE A 228 -32.47 -26.84 10.20
CA ILE A 228 -32.25 -25.46 10.65
C ILE A 228 -33.24 -24.47 10.02
N ALA A 229 -33.86 -24.81 8.89
CA ALA A 229 -34.88 -24.00 8.21
C ALA A 229 -36.18 -23.82 9.02
N GLN A 230 -36.39 -24.59 10.10
CA GLN A 230 -37.57 -24.44 10.98
C GLN A 230 -37.35 -23.65 12.27
N ALA A 231 -36.11 -23.30 12.64
CA ALA A 231 -35.84 -22.59 13.90
C ALA A 231 -35.92 -21.05 13.79
N THR A 232 -36.13 -20.49 12.59
CA THR A 232 -36.16 -19.04 12.34
C THR A 232 -37.52 -18.39 12.64
N LYS A 233 -38.13 -18.76 13.78
CA LYS A 233 -39.33 -18.08 14.32
C LYS A 233 -39.23 -17.92 15.84
N GLY A 234 -38.64 -16.79 16.26
CA GLY A 234 -38.96 -16.20 17.56
C GLY A 234 -37.76 -15.67 18.35
N ALA A 235 -37.75 -14.35 18.56
CA ALA A 235 -37.18 -13.60 19.71
C ALA A 235 -35.67 -13.85 20.03
N VAL A 236 -34.77 -12.87 20.08
CA VAL A 236 -34.81 -11.62 20.85
C VAL A 236 -33.71 -10.72 20.28
N LEU A 237 -34.06 -9.52 19.82
CA LEU A 237 -33.13 -8.41 19.54
C LEU A 237 -33.70 -7.17 20.24
N MET A 238 -33.21 -6.85 21.44
CA MET A 238 -33.24 -5.52 22.05
C MET A 238 -32.43 -5.53 23.36
N GLU A 239 -31.81 -4.37 23.64
CA GLU A 239 -31.04 -3.97 24.85
C GLU A 239 -29.54 -4.29 24.91
N ALA A 240 -28.73 -3.31 24.51
CA ALA A 240 -27.66 -2.73 25.35
C ALA A 240 -27.08 -1.45 24.68
N ALA A 241 -27.91 -0.41 24.63
CA ALA A 241 -27.44 0.97 24.68
C ALA A 241 -27.50 1.40 26.16
N ASP A 242 -26.59 2.29 26.57
CA ASP A 242 -26.38 2.85 27.91
C ASP A 242 -25.43 2.08 28.87
N GLN A 243 -24.17 2.54 28.91
CA GLN A 243 -23.55 3.04 30.16
C GLN A 243 -22.26 3.82 29.85
N LEU A 244 -22.43 5.08 29.43
CA LEU A 244 -21.48 6.16 29.71
C LEU A 244 -21.77 6.66 31.14
N SER A 245 -20.84 6.48 32.08
CA SER A 245 -20.65 7.32 33.28
C SER A 245 -19.94 6.52 34.39
N VAL A 246 -18.60 6.41 34.35
CA VAL A 246 -17.75 6.54 35.54
C VAL A 246 -16.33 6.94 35.08
N VAL A 247 -16.10 8.24 34.88
CA VAL A 247 -14.73 8.81 34.85
C VAL A 247 -14.57 9.58 36.16
N GLY A 248 -13.90 8.96 37.13
CA GLY A 248 -13.62 9.54 38.43
C GLY A 248 -12.63 8.65 39.17
N ASP A 249 -11.41 9.18 39.34
CA ASP A 249 -10.30 8.66 40.14
C ASP A 249 -9.64 7.36 39.66
N LYS A 250 -8.79 7.50 38.63
CA LYS A 250 -7.40 6.97 38.55
C LYS A 250 -6.75 7.40 37.23
N ILE A 251 -6.48 8.70 37.11
CA ILE A 251 -5.59 9.27 36.09
C ILE A 251 -4.26 9.53 36.80
N GLN A 252 -3.35 8.57 36.78
CA GLN A 252 -1.96 8.86 37.18
C GLN A 252 -0.89 8.04 36.44
N ASP A 253 -1.27 7.25 35.43
CA ASP A 253 -0.33 6.45 34.62
C ASP A 253 -0.59 6.57 33.09
N VAL A 254 -1.25 7.64 32.66
CA VAL A 254 -1.59 7.96 31.24
C VAL A 254 -0.74 9.12 30.72
N GLY A 255 0.49 9.29 31.21
CA GLY A 255 1.36 10.42 30.90
C GLY A 255 2.05 10.35 29.53
N ASP A 256 2.60 9.18 29.17
CA ASP A 256 3.57 9.10 28.06
C ASP A 256 2.96 8.62 26.72
N LYS A 257 1.90 7.81 26.75
CA LYS A 257 1.25 7.25 25.54
C LYS A 257 0.19 8.15 24.91
N ALA A 258 -0.37 9.09 25.69
CA ALA A 258 -1.30 10.08 25.15
C ALA A 258 -0.56 11.14 24.33
N VAL A 259 0.60 11.61 24.80
CA VAL A 259 1.38 12.66 24.14
C VAL A 259 1.94 12.20 22.79
N SER A 260 2.37 10.93 22.63
CA SER A 260 2.85 10.41 21.34
C SER A 260 1.75 10.27 20.29
N ALA A 261 0.57 9.77 20.66
CA ALA A 261 -0.56 9.66 19.73
C ALA A 261 -1.12 11.04 19.32
N TYR A 262 -1.11 12.02 20.23
CA TYR A 262 -1.48 13.41 19.90
C TYR A 262 -0.41 14.10 19.03
N ALA A 263 0.88 13.90 19.30
CA ALA A 263 1.98 14.49 18.52
C ALA A 263 2.12 13.87 17.11
N GLU A 264 1.88 12.56 16.97
CA GLU A 264 1.86 11.87 15.67
C GLU A 264 0.68 12.34 14.82
N THR A 265 -0.48 12.55 15.43
CA THR A 265 -1.65 13.16 14.77
C THR A 265 -1.33 14.59 14.30
N GLU A 266 -0.77 15.42 15.18
CA GLU A 266 -0.41 16.81 14.85
C GLU A 266 0.64 16.87 13.72
N THR A 267 1.61 15.95 13.70
CA THR A 267 2.67 15.90 12.68
C THR A 267 2.16 15.46 11.32
N ALA A 268 1.35 14.39 11.25
CA ALA A 268 0.79 13.88 10.00
C ALA A 268 -0.17 14.88 9.35
N VAL A 269 -1.01 15.51 10.17
CA VAL A 269 -1.93 16.57 9.74
C VAL A 269 -1.16 17.82 9.29
N SER A 270 -0.13 18.22 10.05
CA SER A 270 0.75 19.33 9.66
C SER A 270 1.45 19.07 8.32
N LYS A 271 1.82 17.81 8.02
CA LYS A 271 2.44 17.44 6.73
C LYS A 271 1.48 17.70 5.56
N VAL A 272 0.23 17.23 5.63
CA VAL A 272 -0.79 17.48 4.59
C VAL A 272 -1.04 18.97 4.42
N ASN A 273 -1.30 19.66 5.53
CA ASN A 273 -1.65 21.08 5.51
C ASN A 273 -0.50 21.93 5.01
N ALA A 274 0.74 21.65 5.41
CA ALA A 274 1.93 22.37 4.94
C ALA A 274 2.18 22.12 3.44
N TYR A 275 1.91 20.92 2.93
CA TYR A 275 2.09 20.59 1.51
C TYR A 275 1.17 21.43 0.61
N PHE A 276 -0.11 21.59 1.01
CA PHE A 276 -1.11 22.33 0.24
C PHE A 276 -1.26 23.80 0.67
N GLY A 277 -0.59 24.22 1.74
CA GLY A 277 -0.75 25.57 2.31
C GLY A 277 -2.12 25.79 2.95
N GLU A 278 -2.74 24.74 3.48
CA GLU A 278 -4.09 24.77 4.04
C GLU A 278 -4.10 25.37 5.44
N THR A 279 -5.13 26.15 5.73
CA THR A 279 -5.36 26.78 7.03
C THR A 279 -6.86 26.82 7.34
N GLY A 280 -7.22 27.02 8.62
CA GLY A 280 -8.63 27.12 9.04
C GLY A 280 -9.42 25.83 8.75
N GLU A 281 -10.63 25.99 8.21
CA GLU A 281 -11.55 24.87 7.94
C GLU A 281 -10.94 23.81 7.00
N ALA A 282 -10.16 24.20 6.00
CA ALA A 282 -9.51 23.25 5.09
C ALA A 282 -8.46 22.38 5.83
N ALA A 283 -7.72 22.97 6.77
CA ALA A 283 -6.76 22.26 7.58
C ALA A 283 -7.43 21.29 8.57
N GLU A 284 -8.60 21.66 9.11
CA GLU A 284 -9.42 20.80 9.96
C GLU A 284 -10.03 19.63 9.18
N ALA A 285 -10.50 19.87 7.95
CA ALA A 285 -11.01 18.82 7.06
C ALA A 285 -9.91 17.81 6.71
N SER A 286 -8.73 18.27 6.29
CA SER A 286 -7.56 17.39 6.06
C SER A 286 -7.18 16.59 7.30
N ALA A 287 -7.31 17.18 8.50
CA ALA A 287 -7.06 16.48 9.76
C ALA A 287 -8.05 15.34 10.01
N GLU A 288 -9.33 15.61 9.81
CA GLU A 288 -10.40 14.63 9.97
C GLU A 288 -10.27 13.48 8.97
N ILE A 289 -9.89 13.77 7.72
CA ILE A 289 -9.65 12.76 6.69
C ILE A 289 -8.50 11.83 7.10
N VAL A 290 -7.33 12.36 7.46
CA VAL A 290 -6.18 11.55 7.91
C VAL A 290 -6.58 10.65 9.09
N LYS A 291 -7.32 11.21 10.05
CA LYS A 291 -7.83 10.46 11.20
C LYS A 291 -8.83 9.37 10.81
N ASN A 292 -9.75 9.65 9.89
CA ASN A 292 -10.78 8.70 9.44
C ASN A 292 -10.21 7.56 8.60
N VAL A 293 -9.18 7.84 7.80
CA VAL A 293 -8.46 6.80 7.05
C VAL A 293 -7.67 5.93 8.04
N TYR A 294 -6.83 6.52 8.89
CA TYR A 294 -6.05 5.77 9.87
C TYR A 294 -6.93 4.97 10.85
N GLY A 295 -7.98 5.60 11.38
CA GLY A 295 -8.93 4.98 12.30
C GLY A 295 -9.76 3.84 11.69
N SER A 296 -9.79 3.74 10.36
CA SER A 296 -10.39 2.57 9.69
C SER A 296 -9.51 1.32 9.73
N GLY A 297 -8.22 1.46 10.09
CA GLY A 297 -7.26 0.36 10.14
C GLY A 297 -6.57 0.09 8.79
N VAL A 298 -6.59 1.07 7.87
CA VAL A 298 -5.82 1.05 6.61
C VAL A 298 -4.64 2.00 6.72
N GLY A 299 -3.46 1.59 6.23
CA GLY A 299 -2.22 2.33 6.34
C GLY A 299 -1.44 1.99 7.61
N GLN A 300 -0.13 1.78 7.47
CA GLN A 300 0.74 1.28 8.54
C GLN A 300 1.07 2.33 9.61
N SER A 301 0.85 3.61 9.32
CA SER A 301 1.05 4.74 10.24
C SER A 301 0.25 5.96 9.79
N MET A 302 0.03 6.92 10.69
CA MET A 302 -0.58 8.22 10.32
C MET A 302 0.25 8.98 9.28
N ASP A 303 1.57 8.79 9.27
CA ASP A 303 2.47 9.42 8.28
C ASP A 303 2.26 8.84 6.89
N ALA A 304 2.15 7.50 6.78
CA ALA A 304 1.82 6.82 5.52
C ALA A 304 0.42 7.23 5.01
N VAL A 305 -0.54 7.39 5.91
CA VAL A 305 -1.88 7.90 5.56
C VAL A 305 -1.81 9.34 5.07
N ALA A 306 -1.05 10.22 5.71
CA ALA A 306 -0.86 11.59 5.26
C ALA A 306 -0.21 11.66 3.87
N GLU A 307 0.79 10.82 3.60
CA GLU A 307 1.42 10.72 2.28
C GLU A 307 0.43 10.23 1.21
N ALA A 308 -0.42 9.25 1.54
CA ALA A 308 -1.48 8.79 0.66
C ALA A 308 -2.50 9.90 0.36
N VAL A 309 -2.96 10.65 1.38
CA VAL A 309 -3.86 11.81 1.18
C VAL A 309 -3.21 12.85 0.25
N ILE A 310 -1.92 13.13 0.43
CA ILE A 310 -1.18 14.04 -0.46
C ILE A 310 -1.15 13.51 -1.89
N MET A 311 -0.86 12.23 -2.09
CA MET A 311 -0.81 11.62 -3.42
C MET A 311 -2.16 11.65 -4.13
N VAL A 312 -3.25 11.37 -3.42
CA VAL A 312 -4.62 11.41 -3.96
C VAL A 312 -4.97 12.84 -4.39
N LYS A 313 -4.82 13.83 -3.51
CA LYS A 313 -5.10 15.24 -3.84
C LYS A 313 -4.25 15.76 -4.99
N LYS A 314 -2.96 15.41 -5.02
CA LYS A 314 -2.03 15.83 -6.08
C LYS A 314 -2.42 15.29 -7.46
N ASN A 315 -2.86 14.04 -7.54
CA ASN A 315 -3.17 13.39 -8.82
C ASN A 315 -4.60 13.68 -9.29
N LEU A 316 -5.57 13.73 -8.37
CA LEU A 316 -7.00 13.78 -8.71
C LEU A 316 -7.59 15.19 -8.59
N GLY A 317 -6.88 16.12 -7.95
CA GLY A 317 -7.32 17.49 -7.73
C GLY A 317 -8.31 17.62 -6.56
N ASP A 318 -9.18 18.63 -6.65
CA ASP A 318 -10.16 18.93 -5.60
C ASP A 318 -11.26 17.86 -5.58
N LEU A 319 -11.33 17.15 -4.47
CA LEU A 319 -12.32 16.12 -4.18
C LEU A 319 -13.08 16.51 -2.91
N GLY A 320 -14.35 16.10 -2.81
CA GLY A 320 -15.07 16.20 -1.55
C GLY A 320 -14.46 15.28 -0.49
N ASP A 321 -14.60 15.64 0.78
CA ASP A 321 -13.96 14.93 1.91
C ASP A 321 -14.28 13.43 1.94
N THR A 322 -15.51 13.06 1.56
CA THR A 322 -15.93 11.66 1.43
C THR A 322 -15.15 10.92 0.36
N ASP A 323 -15.05 11.48 -0.85
CA ASP A 323 -14.36 10.86 -1.98
C ASP A 323 -12.86 10.77 -1.68
N LEU A 324 -12.27 11.84 -1.14
CA LEU A 324 -10.87 11.85 -0.74
C LEU A 324 -10.58 10.78 0.32
N THR A 325 -11.44 10.65 1.33
CA THR A 325 -11.31 9.60 2.36
C THR A 325 -11.41 8.20 1.75
N ASN A 326 -12.41 7.97 0.90
CA ASN A 326 -12.67 6.66 0.30
C ASN A 326 -11.56 6.26 -0.67
N LEU A 327 -11.16 7.16 -1.57
CA LEU A 327 -10.10 6.91 -2.54
C LEU A 327 -8.75 6.70 -1.86
N THR A 328 -8.45 7.43 -0.78
CA THR A 328 -7.24 7.18 0.01
C THR A 328 -7.24 5.77 0.60
N LYS A 329 -8.36 5.34 1.20
CA LYS A 329 -8.50 3.97 1.73
C LYS A 329 -8.36 2.93 0.62
N GLN A 330 -9.01 3.13 -0.52
CA GLN A 330 -9.02 2.19 -1.64
C GLN A 330 -7.61 2.07 -2.26
N ALA A 331 -6.91 3.20 -2.45
CA ALA A 331 -5.56 3.23 -2.97
C ALA A 331 -4.56 2.53 -2.04
N LEU A 332 -4.60 2.80 -0.73
CA LEU A 332 -3.79 2.09 0.26
C LEU A 332 -4.11 0.59 0.28
N THR A 333 -5.40 0.24 0.22
CA THR A 333 -5.83 -1.18 0.21
C THR A 333 -5.30 -1.91 -1.04
N LEU A 334 -5.31 -1.25 -2.20
CA LEU A 334 -4.76 -1.81 -3.43
C LEU A 334 -3.25 -2.05 -3.32
N GLU A 335 -2.50 -1.07 -2.82
CA GLU A 335 -1.06 -1.19 -2.58
C GLU A 335 -0.75 -2.33 -1.59
N GLU A 336 -1.47 -2.40 -0.47
CA GLU A 336 -1.27 -3.43 0.56
C GLU A 336 -1.60 -4.84 0.07
N LEU A 337 -2.66 -5.01 -0.73
CA LEU A 337 -3.13 -6.33 -1.17
C LEU A 337 -2.41 -6.84 -2.42
N TYR A 338 -2.15 -5.96 -3.37
CA TYR A 338 -1.64 -6.34 -4.69
C TYR A 338 -0.19 -5.89 -4.92
N GLY A 339 0.37 -5.03 -4.05
CA GLY A 339 1.72 -4.50 -4.22
C GLY A 339 1.87 -3.54 -5.40
N ILE A 340 0.77 -2.94 -5.84
CA ILE A 340 0.73 -2.02 -6.98
C ILE A 340 1.11 -0.61 -6.54
N ASP A 341 1.81 0.15 -7.39
CA ASP A 341 2.23 1.51 -7.04
C ASP A 341 1.03 2.46 -6.99
N MET A 342 0.87 3.14 -5.84
CA MET A 342 -0.24 4.05 -5.61
C MET A 342 -0.22 5.22 -6.60
N ASN A 343 0.94 5.77 -6.92
CA ASN A 343 1.04 6.94 -7.77
C ASN A 343 0.79 6.60 -9.25
N GLU A 344 1.23 5.43 -9.73
CA GLU A 344 0.81 4.85 -11.03
C GLU A 344 -0.71 4.66 -11.10
N THR A 345 -1.28 4.03 -10.06
CA THR A 345 -2.72 3.82 -9.95
C THR A 345 -3.49 5.13 -10.07
N LEU A 346 -3.11 6.14 -9.29
CA LEU A 346 -3.79 7.45 -9.27
C LEU A 346 -3.60 8.23 -10.57
N ARG A 347 -2.47 8.08 -11.27
CA ARG A 347 -2.30 8.64 -12.63
C ARG A 347 -3.27 7.99 -13.62
N GLY A 348 -3.46 6.67 -13.54
CA GLY A 348 -4.48 5.94 -14.29
C GLY A 348 -5.90 6.43 -13.99
N VAL A 349 -6.26 6.60 -12.70
CA VAL A 349 -7.55 7.17 -12.28
C VAL A 349 -7.76 8.55 -12.90
N ASN A 350 -6.79 9.45 -12.77
CA ASN A 350 -6.87 10.80 -13.33
C ASN A 350 -7.03 10.77 -14.85
N SER A 351 -6.33 9.90 -15.55
CA SER A 351 -6.48 9.75 -17.00
C SER A 351 -7.91 9.35 -17.38
N LEU A 352 -8.48 8.37 -16.70
CA LEU A 352 -9.87 7.96 -16.93
C LEU A 352 -10.86 9.10 -16.65
N MET A 353 -10.66 9.87 -15.58
CA MET A 353 -11.48 11.05 -15.29
C MET A 353 -11.38 12.11 -16.40
N LYS A 354 -10.17 12.40 -16.87
CA LYS A 354 -9.93 13.46 -17.87
C LYS A 354 -10.42 13.10 -19.26
N GLN A 355 -10.23 11.85 -19.68
CA GLN A 355 -10.54 11.42 -21.04
C GLN A 355 -12.00 11.00 -21.18
N TYR A 356 -12.51 10.21 -20.23
CA TYR A 356 -13.87 9.66 -20.31
C TYR A 356 -14.92 10.43 -19.49
N GLY A 357 -14.51 11.45 -18.72
CA GLY A 357 -15.42 12.22 -17.88
C GLY A 357 -15.97 11.45 -16.68
N LEU A 358 -15.31 10.35 -16.29
CA LEU A 358 -15.69 9.54 -15.13
C LEU A 358 -15.46 10.32 -13.82
N THR A 359 -16.28 10.02 -12.82
CA THR A 359 -15.95 10.42 -11.45
C THR A 359 -14.72 9.66 -10.95
N ALA A 360 -14.05 10.20 -9.94
CA ALA A 360 -12.89 9.54 -9.34
C ALA A 360 -13.23 8.15 -8.78
N GLN A 361 -14.43 8.00 -8.22
CA GLN A 361 -14.91 6.71 -7.69
C GLN A 361 -15.19 5.69 -8.81
N GLU A 362 -15.83 6.09 -9.91
CA GLU A 362 -16.05 5.21 -11.06
C GLU A 362 -14.73 4.78 -11.72
N ALA A 363 -13.79 5.72 -11.85
CA ALA A 363 -12.46 5.42 -12.38
C ALA A 363 -11.69 4.44 -11.48
N MET A 364 -11.76 4.60 -10.16
CA MET A 364 -11.19 3.64 -9.21
C MET A 364 -11.87 2.27 -9.26
N ASP A 365 -13.20 2.23 -9.46
CA ASP A 365 -13.95 0.99 -9.65
C ASP A 365 -13.47 0.18 -10.87
N TYR A 366 -13.18 0.85 -11.99
CA TYR A 366 -12.56 0.22 -13.16
C TYR A 366 -11.20 -0.38 -12.86
N ILE A 367 -10.33 0.38 -12.19
CA ILE A 367 -9.00 -0.13 -11.80
C ILE A 367 -9.13 -1.33 -10.90
N VAL A 368 -9.91 -1.23 -9.82
CA VAL A 368 -10.08 -2.33 -8.87
C VAL A 368 -10.62 -3.58 -9.56
N ARG A 369 -11.64 -3.43 -10.44
CA ARG A 369 -12.17 -4.57 -11.21
C ARG A 369 -11.12 -5.13 -12.16
N GLY A 370 -10.36 -4.28 -12.84
CA GLY A 370 -9.28 -4.67 -13.73
C GLY A 370 -8.17 -5.45 -13.02
N THR A 371 -7.69 -4.94 -11.89
CA THR A 371 -6.69 -5.59 -11.04
C THR A 371 -7.21 -6.94 -10.52
N GLN A 372 -8.47 -7.02 -10.06
CA GLN A 372 -9.11 -8.28 -9.63
C GLN A 372 -9.17 -9.32 -10.74
N ASN A 373 -9.36 -8.90 -11.99
CA ASN A 373 -9.37 -9.78 -13.16
C ASN A 373 -7.96 -10.03 -13.75
N GLY A 374 -6.91 -9.55 -13.07
CA GLY A 374 -5.52 -9.80 -13.44
C GLY A 374 -4.98 -8.94 -14.58
N LEU A 375 -5.63 -7.81 -14.90
CA LEU A 375 -5.09 -6.87 -15.89
C LEU A 375 -3.73 -6.31 -15.45
N ASP A 376 -3.55 -6.10 -14.14
CA ASP A 376 -2.32 -5.53 -13.60
C ASP A 376 -1.24 -6.56 -13.24
N LYS A 377 -1.21 -7.72 -13.90
CA LYS A 377 -0.25 -8.80 -13.60
C LYS A 377 1.22 -8.41 -13.77
N THR A 378 1.49 -7.34 -14.53
CA THR A 378 2.82 -6.80 -14.87
C THR A 378 3.10 -5.45 -14.21
N ASN A 379 2.22 -4.98 -13.31
CA ASN A 379 2.32 -3.68 -12.63
C ASN A 379 2.45 -2.51 -13.62
N GLU A 380 1.54 -2.42 -14.58
CA GLU A 380 1.56 -1.40 -15.63
C GLU A 380 0.17 -0.86 -15.97
N LEU A 381 -0.90 -1.38 -15.35
CA LEU A 381 -2.28 -0.95 -15.67
C LEU A 381 -2.43 0.56 -15.51
N GLY A 382 -1.98 1.13 -14.38
CA GLY A 382 -2.06 2.59 -14.14
C GLY A 382 -1.32 3.42 -15.20
N ASP A 383 -0.11 3.00 -15.58
CA ASP A 383 0.71 3.67 -16.60
C ASP A 383 0.11 3.54 -18.00
N ASN A 384 -0.34 2.35 -18.40
CA ASN A 384 -1.02 2.14 -19.67
C ASN A 384 -2.31 2.97 -19.78
N LEU A 385 -3.09 3.08 -18.71
CA LEU A 385 -4.27 3.95 -18.70
C LEU A 385 -3.85 5.43 -18.82
N SER A 386 -2.77 5.84 -18.15
CA SER A 386 -2.24 7.20 -18.25
C SER A 386 -1.76 7.56 -19.66
N GLU A 387 -1.25 6.61 -20.41
CA GLU A 387 -0.71 6.83 -21.75
C GLU A 387 -1.75 6.67 -22.88
N TYR A 388 -2.60 5.64 -22.79
CA TYR A 388 -3.41 5.20 -23.91
C TYR A 388 -4.89 5.57 -23.82
N ALA A 389 -5.44 5.87 -22.63
CA ALA A 389 -6.89 6.13 -22.48
C ALA A 389 -7.43 7.19 -23.44
N GLY A 390 -6.70 8.29 -23.65
CA GLY A 390 -7.11 9.35 -24.58
C GLY A 390 -7.15 8.89 -26.04
N LYS A 391 -6.26 7.97 -26.43
CA LYS A 391 -6.23 7.41 -27.79
C LYS A 391 -7.42 6.48 -28.03
N PHE A 392 -7.77 5.67 -27.02
CA PHE A 392 -8.94 4.78 -27.11
C PHE A 392 -10.26 5.56 -27.11
N GLU A 393 -10.37 6.60 -26.28
CA GLU A 393 -11.51 7.52 -26.32
C GLU A 393 -11.63 8.18 -27.70
N GLN A 394 -10.52 8.72 -28.23
CA GLN A 394 -10.48 9.32 -29.56
C GLN A 394 -10.87 8.34 -30.68
N ALA A 395 -10.48 7.08 -30.56
CA ALA A 395 -10.86 6.02 -31.50
C ALA A 395 -12.34 5.61 -31.40
N GLY A 396 -13.05 6.03 -30.34
CA GLY A 396 -14.47 5.81 -30.12
C GLY A 396 -14.80 4.60 -29.24
N TYR A 397 -13.87 4.12 -28.43
CA TYR A 397 -14.13 3.12 -27.40
C TYR A 397 -14.69 3.78 -26.14
N SER A 398 -15.69 3.18 -25.50
CA SER A 398 -16.04 3.53 -24.11
C SER A 398 -14.97 3.03 -23.13
N ALA A 399 -15.00 3.50 -21.88
CA ALA A 399 -14.13 2.97 -20.83
C ALA A 399 -14.36 1.45 -20.60
N SER A 400 -15.60 0.98 -20.61
CA SER A 400 -15.92 -0.45 -20.46
C SER A 400 -15.38 -1.28 -21.62
N GLU A 401 -15.51 -0.77 -22.84
CA GLU A 401 -15.02 -1.42 -24.05
C GLU A 401 -13.49 -1.46 -24.10
N TYR A 402 -12.82 -0.41 -23.63
CA TYR A 402 -11.37 -0.37 -23.51
C TYR A 402 -10.87 -1.44 -22.52
N PHE A 403 -11.43 -1.50 -21.30
CA PHE A 403 -11.06 -2.54 -20.33
C PHE A 403 -11.41 -3.96 -20.81
N GLN A 404 -12.53 -4.13 -21.51
CA GLN A 404 -12.91 -5.41 -22.12
C GLN A 404 -11.92 -5.83 -23.20
N LEU A 405 -11.43 -4.89 -24.02
CA LEU A 405 -10.41 -5.14 -25.03
C LEU A 405 -9.08 -5.53 -24.39
N LEU A 406 -8.64 -4.82 -23.34
CA LEU A 406 -7.45 -5.19 -22.56
C LEU A 406 -7.55 -6.62 -22.02
N GLN A 407 -8.71 -6.97 -21.47
CA GLN A 407 -8.98 -8.31 -20.95
C GLN A 407 -8.92 -9.38 -22.03
N ASN A 408 -9.54 -9.12 -23.17
CA ASN A 408 -9.59 -10.06 -24.29
C ASN A 408 -8.19 -10.25 -24.90
N GLY A 409 -7.42 -9.18 -25.09
CA GLY A 409 -6.03 -9.24 -25.55
C GLY A 409 -5.14 -10.08 -24.63
N LEU A 410 -5.26 -9.87 -23.32
CA LEU A 410 -4.51 -10.64 -22.33
C LEU A 410 -4.87 -12.14 -22.35
N GLN A 411 -6.15 -12.47 -22.44
CA GLN A 411 -6.64 -13.86 -22.56
C GLN A 411 -6.29 -14.49 -23.92
N GLY A 412 -6.17 -13.67 -24.96
CA GLY A 412 -5.71 -14.06 -26.29
C GLY A 412 -4.23 -14.45 -26.35
N GLY A 413 -3.47 -14.13 -25.32
CA GLY A 413 -2.06 -14.52 -25.17
C GLY A 413 -1.08 -13.36 -25.25
N ALA A 414 -1.54 -12.10 -25.17
CA ALA A 414 -0.64 -10.98 -24.99
C ALA A 414 0.21 -11.17 -23.71
N TYR A 415 1.52 -10.91 -23.83
CA TYR A 415 2.41 -11.03 -22.68
C TYR A 415 2.03 -10.01 -21.60
N ASN A 416 1.70 -8.78 -21.99
CA ASN A 416 1.40 -7.65 -21.13
C ASN A 416 0.37 -6.71 -21.80
N LEU A 417 -0.13 -5.71 -21.07
CA LEU A 417 -1.11 -4.74 -21.56
C LEU A 417 -0.51 -3.78 -22.59
N ASP A 418 0.77 -3.45 -22.48
CA ASP A 418 1.46 -2.62 -23.47
C ASP A 418 1.33 -3.19 -24.88
N LYS A 419 1.52 -4.51 -25.05
CA LYS A 419 1.35 -5.15 -26.36
C LYS A 419 -0.08 -5.07 -26.90
N VAL A 420 -1.09 -5.07 -26.03
CA VAL A 420 -2.50 -4.90 -26.43
C VAL A 420 -2.72 -3.47 -26.91
N ASN A 421 -2.24 -2.50 -26.14
CA ASN A 421 -2.35 -1.07 -26.44
C ASN A 421 -1.62 -0.69 -27.73
N ASP A 422 -0.40 -1.17 -27.90
CA ASP A 422 0.40 -0.96 -29.11
C ASP A 422 -0.25 -1.55 -30.35
N ALA A 423 -0.88 -2.72 -30.26
CA ALA A 423 -1.58 -3.31 -31.38
C ALA A 423 -2.75 -2.43 -31.86
N ILE A 424 -3.54 -1.88 -30.93
CA ILE A 424 -4.62 -0.95 -31.29
C ILE A 424 -4.06 0.40 -31.80
N ASN A 425 -2.99 0.90 -31.18
CA ASN A 425 -2.31 2.12 -31.63
C ASN A 425 -1.71 1.98 -33.05
N GLU A 426 -1.19 0.80 -33.40
CA GLU A 426 -0.65 0.49 -34.72
C GLU A 426 -1.76 0.45 -35.78
N VAL A 427 -2.87 -0.27 -35.53
CA VAL A 427 -3.98 -0.32 -36.51
C VAL A 427 -4.67 1.03 -36.68
N THR A 428 -4.81 1.83 -35.61
CA THR A 428 -5.32 3.21 -35.71
C THR A 428 -4.39 4.11 -36.53
N THR A 429 -3.07 3.95 -36.38
CA THR A 429 -2.07 4.66 -37.20
C THR A 429 -2.18 4.26 -38.67
N ARG A 430 -2.28 2.96 -38.96
CA ARG A 430 -2.41 2.42 -40.33
C ARG A 430 -3.73 2.73 -41.02
N LEU A 431 -4.78 2.95 -40.23
CA LEU A 431 -6.03 3.51 -40.74
C LEU A 431 -5.83 4.95 -41.22
N ALA A 432 -5.03 5.75 -40.50
CA ALA A 432 -4.82 7.16 -40.78
C ALA A 432 -3.74 7.44 -41.84
N ASP A 433 -2.72 6.58 -41.97
CA ASP A 433 -1.57 6.81 -42.88
C ASP A 433 -1.80 6.34 -44.33
N GLY A 434 -2.91 5.66 -44.60
CA GLY A 434 -3.30 5.17 -45.92
C GLY A 434 -3.05 3.68 -46.14
N THR A 435 -2.29 3.00 -45.27
CA THR A 435 -1.96 1.56 -45.41
C THR A 435 -3.21 0.70 -45.56
N ILE A 436 -4.18 0.84 -44.64
CA ILE A 436 -5.45 0.09 -44.73
C ILE A 436 -6.28 0.52 -45.94
N GLY A 437 -6.25 1.81 -46.28
CA GLY A 437 -7.02 2.36 -47.40
C GLY A 437 -6.58 1.79 -48.75
N ASP A 438 -5.27 1.71 -48.97
CA ASP A 438 -4.67 1.17 -50.20
C ASP A 438 -4.92 -0.34 -50.34
N SER A 439 -5.05 -1.05 -49.22
CA SER A 439 -5.27 -2.50 -49.15
C SER A 439 -6.70 -2.91 -48.74
N ILE A 440 -7.67 -1.99 -48.82
CA ILE A 440 -9.01 -2.22 -48.27
C ILE A 440 -9.77 -3.39 -48.95
N ASP A 441 -9.39 -3.73 -50.19
CA ASP A 441 -9.93 -4.86 -50.95
C ASP A 441 -9.60 -6.23 -50.34
N LEU A 442 -8.66 -6.31 -49.40
CA LEU A 442 -8.40 -7.52 -48.61
C LEU A 442 -9.54 -7.85 -47.64
N TYR A 443 -10.33 -6.85 -47.26
CA TYR A 443 -11.38 -6.94 -46.25
C TYR A 443 -12.77 -6.99 -46.88
N SER A 444 -13.77 -7.36 -46.09
CA SER A 444 -15.14 -7.52 -46.55
C SER A 444 -15.77 -6.20 -46.99
N GLN A 445 -16.85 -6.28 -47.78
CA GLN A 445 -17.65 -5.12 -48.17
C GLN A 445 -18.20 -4.33 -46.97
N LYS A 446 -18.42 -5.01 -45.83
CA LYS A 446 -18.81 -4.35 -44.58
C LYS A 446 -17.68 -3.45 -44.07
N THR A 447 -16.45 -3.99 -43.99
CA THR A 447 -15.27 -3.23 -43.55
C THR A 447 -14.97 -2.06 -44.49
N GLN A 448 -15.07 -2.28 -45.81
CA GLN A 448 -14.94 -1.20 -46.81
C GLN A 448 -15.98 -0.09 -46.59
N SER A 449 -17.24 -0.46 -46.34
CA SER A 449 -18.32 0.52 -46.09
C SER A 449 -18.09 1.31 -44.80
N LEU A 450 -17.63 0.64 -43.73
CA LEU A 450 -17.31 1.29 -42.45
C LEU A 450 -16.10 2.21 -42.58
N PHE A 451 -15.08 1.82 -43.33
CA PHE A 451 -13.90 2.66 -43.60
C PHE A 451 -14.30 3.95 -44.32
N LEU A 452 -15.13 3.87 -45.37
CA LEU A 452 -15.66 5.04 -46.06
C LEU A 452 -16.53 5.92 -45.16
N ALA A 453 -17.40 5.32 -44.35
CA ALA A 453 -18.21 6.05 -43.38
C ALA A 453 -17.32 6.80 -42.36
N TRP A 454 -16.25 6.16 -41.87
CA TRP A 454 -15.29 6.79 -40.96
C TRP A 454 -14.57 7.98 -41.61
N GLN A 455 -14.12 7.85 -42.86
CA GLN A 455 -13.50 8.96 -43.60
C GLN A 455 -14.44 10.17 -43.77
N ASN A 456 -15.75 9.93 -43.82
CA ASN A 456 -16.78 10.97 -43.89
C ASN A 456 -17.25 11.47 -42.52
N GLY A 457 -16.70 10.95 -41.42
CA GLY A 457 -17.10 11.29 -40.05
C GLY A 457 -18.42 10.65 -39.58
N GLU A 458 -18.87 9.60 -40.26
CA GLU A 458 -20.14 8.90 -40.00
C GLU A 458 -19.95 7.58 -39.22
N ALA A 459 -18.70 7.14 -39.02
CA ALA A 459 -18.32 5.98 -38.21
C ALA A 459 -17.07 6.28 -37.37
N THR A 460 -16.80 5.47 -36.35
CA THR A 460 -15.61 5.59 -35.49
C THR A 460 -14.48 4.67 -35.96
N GLN A 461 -13.23 4.96 -35.55
CA GLN A 461 -12.09 4.07 -35.84
C GLN A 461 -12.33 2.68 -35.25
N LYS A 462 -12.86 2.61 -34.02
CA LYS A 462 -13.29 1.36 -33.38
C LYS A 462 -14.15 0.50 -34.30
N GLN A 463 -15.19 1.07 -34.91
CA GLN A 463 -16.11 0.28 -35.75
C GLN A 463 -15.39 -0.35 -36.95
N VAL A 464 -14.42 0.36 -37.53
CA VAL A 464 -13.58 -0.16 -38.62
C VAL A 464 -12.66 -1.26 -38.10
N ILE A 465 -11.97 -1.03 -36.97
CA ILE A 465 -11.03 -1.99 -36.34
C ILE A 465 -11.76 -3.29 -35.96
N ASP A 466 -12.91 -3.19 -35.31
CA ASP A 466 -13.72 -4.36 -34.94
C ASP A 466 -14.12 -5.18 -36.18
N SER A 467 -14.42 -4.50 -37.30
CA SER A 467 -14.74 -5.16 -38.57
C SER A 467 -13.51 -5.82 -39.21
N ILE A 468 -12.33 -5.19 -39.14
CA ILE A 468 -11.04 -5.76 -39.57
C ILE A 468 -10.73 -7.03 -38.78
N VAL A 469 -10.82 -6.97 -37.44
CA VAL A 469 -10.57 -8.13 -36.56
C VAL A 469 -11.56 -9.26 -36.84
N ALA A 470 -12.83 -8.93 -37.08
CA ALA A 470 -13.84 -9.92 -37.46
C ALA A 470 -13.56 -10.56 -38.84
N ASP A 471 -13.09 -9.80 -39.82
CA ASP A 471 -12.72 -10.35 -41.14
C ASP A 471 -11.50 -11.28 -41.03
N ILE A 472 -10.49 -10.92 -40.24
CA ILE A 472 -9.33 -11.78 -39.96
C ILE A 472 -9.79 -13.08 -39.29
N ALA A 473 -10.63 -12.99 -38.25
CA ALA A 473 -11.12 -14.15 -37.50
C ALA A 473 -11.98 -15.11 -38.35
N ASN A 474 -12.74 -14.58 -39.31
CA ASN A 474 -13.60 -15.37 -40.19
C ASN A 474 -12.87 -15.89 -41.44
N CYS A 475 -11.61 -15.51 -41.65
CA CYS A 475 -10.84 -15.96 -42.80
C CYS A 475 -10.41 -17.43 -42.63
N THR A 476 -10.91 -18.30 -43.49
CA THR A 476 -10.67 -19.75 -43.41
C THR A 476 -9.30 -20.17 -43.91
N ASN A 477 -8.63 -19.33 -44.70
CA ASN A 477 -7.28 -19.57 -45.17
C ASN A 477 -6.27 -18.89 -44.22
N GLU A 478 -5.47 -19.71 -43.54
CA GLU A 478 -4.50 -19.25 -42.53
C GLU A 478 -3.49 -18.24 -43.09
N GLN A 479 -2.93 -18.49 -44.27
CA GLN A 479 -1.97 -17.57 -44.88
C GLN A 479 -2.62 -16.22 -45.23
N GLN A 480 -3.85 -16.24 -45.70
CA GLN A 480 -4.59 -15.01 -45.99
C GLN A 480 -4.93 -14.26 -44.70
N ALA A 481 -5.34 -14.95 -43.63
CA ALA A 481 -5.59 -14.35 -42.33
C ALA A 481 -4.33 -13.67 -41.76
N LEU A 482 -3.17 -14.33 -41.87
CA LEU A 482 -1.87 -13.76 -41.48
C LEU A 482 -1.51 -12.53 -42.31
N ASN A 483 -1.75 -12.55 -43.62
CA ASN A 483 -1.52 -11.38 -44.47
C ASN A 483 -2.44 -10.21 -44.09
N MET A 484 -3.73 -10.46 -43.83
CA MET A 484 -4.68 -9.44 -43.39
C MET A 484 -4.31 -8.87 -42.02
N ALA A 485 -3.80 -9.71 -41.11
CA ALA A 485 -3.32 -9.29 -39.80
C ALA A 485 -2.04 -8.45 -39.90
N ALA A 486 -1.06 -8.87 -40.70
CA ALA A 486 0.17 -8.13 -40.93
C ALA A 486 -0.09 -6.76 -41.59
N GLU A 487 -1.04 -6.70 -42.53
CA GLU A 487 -1.44 -5.44 -43.15
C GLU A 487 -2.01 -4.46 -42.11
N ALA A 488 -2.91 -4.94 -41.25
CA ALA A 488 -3.61 -4.11 -40.27
C ALA A 488 -2.79 -3.77 -39.02
N PHE A 489 -2.00 -4.69 -38.52
CA PHE A 489 -1.33 -4.58 -37.22
C PHE A 489 0.20 -4.57 -37.35
N GLY A 490 0.74 -4.61 -38.57
CA GLY A 490 2.18 -4.53 -38.80
C GLY A 490 2.97 -5.59 -38.03
N THR A 491 4.06 -5.14 -37.40
CA THR A 491 4.91 -6.01 -36.57
C THR A 491 4.17 -6.54 -35.33
N MET A 492 3.07 -5.90 -34.90
CA MET A 492 2.28 -6.42 -33.77
C MET A 492 1.60 -7.75 -34.12
N ALA A 493 1.26 -7.99 -35.39
CA ALA A 493 0.79 -9.28 -35.88
C ALA A 493 1.90 -10.30 -36.13
N GLU A 494 3.13 -9.85 -36.43
CA GLU A 494 4.29 -10.75 -36.59
C GLU A 494 4.80 -11.27 -35.24
N ASP A 495 4.88 -10.38 -34.26
CA ASP A 495 5.26 -10.71 -32.88
C ASP A 495 4.13 -11.43 -32.13
N GLY A 496 2.89 -11.11 -32.50
CA GLY A 496 1.68 -11.75 -32.01
C GLY A 496 1.39 -13.06 -32.73
N ASN A 497 0.59 -13.94 -32.13
CA ASN A 497 -0.02 -15.03 -32.88
C ASN A 497 -1.41 -14.59 -33.38
N LEU A 498 -1.95 -15.30 -34.38
CA LEU A 498 -3.26 -14.98 -34.94
C LEU A 498 -4.37 -14.98 -33.87
N LYS A 499 -4.26 -15.85 -32.85
CA LYS A 499 -5.19 -15.90 -31.72
C LYS A 499 -5.24 -14.57 -30.95
N PHE A 500 -4.09 -13.97 -30.66
CA PHE A 500 -4.00 -12.64 -30.04
C PHE A 500 -4.65 -11.57 -30.92
N ILE A 501 -4.33 -11.51 -32.20
CA ILE A 501 -4.93 -10.51 -33.10
C ILE A 501 -6.46 -10.66 -33.17
N THR A 502 -6.95 -11.89 -33.30
CA THR A 502 -8.40 -12.15 -33.32
C THR A 502 -9.11 -11.91 -31.99
N SER A 503 -8.36 -11.77 -30.88
CA SER A 503 -8.93 -11.43 -29.57
C SER A 503 -8.97 -9.93 -29.30
N LEU A 504 -8.44 -9.07 -30.19
CA LEU A 504 -8.44 -7.62 -30.06
C LEU A 504 -9.82 -7.03 -30.37
N THR A 505 -10.83 -7.46 -29.64
CA THR A 505 -12.22 -7.02 -29.76
C THR A 505 -12.72 -6.49 -28.42
N SER A 506 -13.65 -5.53 -28.45
CA SER A 506 -14.34 -5.06 -27.25
C SER A 506 -15.59 -5.88 -26.90
N VAL A 507 -15.84 -7.02 -27.54
CA VAL A 507 -16.99 -7.89 -27.23
C VAL A 507 -16.85 -8.50 -25.83
N GLY A 508 -17.86 -8.29 -25.00
CA GLY A 508 -17.97 -8.83 -23.65
C GLY A 508 -18.63 -7.82 -22.71
N GLU A 509 -19.07 -8.29 -21.55
CA GLU A 509 -19.84 -7.51 -20.58
C GLU A 509 -19.12 -7.43 -19.21
N THR A 510 -17.85 -7.84 -19.14
CA THR A 510 -17.11 -7.97 -17.85
C THR A 510 -16.98 -6.64 -17.11
N TYR A 511 -16.94 -5.54 -17.87
CA TYR A 511 -16.74 -4.19 -17.38
C TYR A 511 -17.96 -3.28 -17.54
N ASP A 512 -19.12 -3.82 -17.91
CA ASP A 512 -20.37 -3.05 -17.97
C ASP A 512 -20.87 -2.66 -16.58
N SER A 513 -20.51 -3.45 -15.56
CA SER A 513 -20.82 -3.19 -14.16
C SER A 513 -19.58 -3.29 -13.29
N VAL A 514 -18.91 -2.14 -13.12
CA VAL A 514 -17.78 -1.97 -12.21
C VAL A 514 -18.17 -1.33 -10.88
N ALA A 515 -19.36 -0.72 -10.80
CA ALA A 515 -19.81 0.06 -9.66
C ALA A 515 -19.64 -0.69 -8.32
N GLY A 516 -19.03 -0.01 -7.36
CA GLY A 516 -18.79 -0.53 -6.01
C GLY A 516 -17.69 -1.58 -5.92
N SER A 517 -16.94 -1.85 -7.00
CA SER A 517 -15.81 -2.80 -6.94
C SER A 517 -14.76 -2.34 -5.93
N ALA A 518 -14.47 -1.03 -5.88
CA ALA A 518 -13.52 -0.45 -4.95
C ALA A 518 -14.05 -0.42 -3.51
N GLU A 519 -15.32 -0.06 -3.32
CA GLU A 519 -15.95 -0.10 -1.99
C GLU A 519 -16.01 -1.52 -1.42
N ASN A 520 -16.30 -2.52 -2.26
CA ASN A 520 -16.32 -3.93 -1.88
C ASN A 520 -14.92 -4.47 -1.54
N LEU A 521 -13.89 -3.99 -2.23
CA LEU A 521 -12.49 -4.32 -1.90
C LEU A 521 -12.17 -3.86 -0.47
N SER A 522 -12.45 -2.59 -0.17
CA SER A 522 -12.23 -2.03 1.16
C SER A 522 -13.11 -2.69 2.22
N HIS A 523 -14.40 -2.93 1.96
CA HIS A 523 -15.30 -3.61 2.90
C HIS A 523 -14.88 -5.04 3.19
N ASN A 524 -14.45 -5.83 2.19
CA ASN A 524 -13.98 -7.19 2.43
C ASN A 524 -12.66 -7.22 3.19
N HIS A 525 -11.81 -6.21 3.00
CA HIS A 525 -10.61 -6.02 3.81
C HIS A 525 -10.96 -5.69 5.27
N HIS A 526 -11.86 -4.72 5.50
CA HIS A 526 -12.32 -4.31 6.83
C HIS A 526 -13.16 -5.39 7.54
N PHE A 527 -14.02 -6.13 6.84
CA PHE A 527 -14.82 -7.20 7.42
C PHE A 527 -13.94 -8.35 7.89
N LYS A 528 -12.91 -8.74 7.13
CA LYS A 528 -11.92 -9.72 7.61
C LYS A 528 -11.20 -9.25 8.88
N TRP A 529 -10.91 -7.95 8.96
CA TRP A 529 -10.29 -7.32 10.12
C TRP A 529 -11.23 -7.29 11.35
N TRP A 530 -12.47 -6.82 11.16
CA TRP A 530 -13.46 -6.62 12.23
C TRP A 530 -14.11 -7.93 12.69
N PHE A 531 -14.38 -8.87 11.78
CA PHE A 531 -14.86 -10.21 12.13
C PHE A 531 -13.80 -10.99 12.92
N GLY A 532 -12.52 -10.79 12.60
CA GLY A 532 -11.41 -11.27 13.43
C GLY A 532 -11.47 -10.71 14.86
N LEU A 533 -11.64 -9.39 15.01
CA LEU A 533 -11.79 -8.73 16.31
C LEU A 533 -13.07 -9.11 17.07
N ALA A 534 -14.19 -9.31 16.38
CA ALA A 534 -15.47 -9.70 16.97
C ALA A 534 -15.46 -11.15 17.47
N LEU A 535 -14.83 -12.06 16.73
CA LEU A 535 -14.57 -13.44 17.17
C LEU A 535 -13.70 -13.46 18.43
N ILE A 536 -12.64 -12.64 18.46
CA ILE A 536 -11.81 -12.46 19.66
C ILE A 536 -12.67 -11.99 20.85
N ARG A 537 -13.55 -11.00 20.66
CA ARG A 537 -14.40 -10.45 21.73
C ARG A 537 -15.48 -11.41 22.22
N ALA A 538 -16.09 -12.20 21.34
CA ALA A 538 -17.11 -13.19 21.68
C ALA A 538 -16.53 -14.35 22.53
N SER A 539 -15.30 -14.77 22.23
CA SER A 539 -14.60 -15.80 23.01
C SER A 539 -14.31 -15.37 24.45
N TYR A 540 -14.11 -14.08 24.72
CA TYR A 540 -13.94 -13.56 26.09
C TYR A 540 -15.26 -13.49 26.89
N MET A 541 -16.42 -13.34 26.25
CA MET A 541 -17.72 -13.22 26.95
C MET A 541 -18.35 -14.57 27.33
N LEU A 542 -18.01 -15.65 26.61
CA LEU A 542 -18.53 -17.00 26.87
C LEU A 542 -17.72 -17.78 27.93
N ALA A 543 -16.64 -17.21 28.48
CA ALA A 543 -15.88 -17.83 29.55
C ALA A 543 -16.72 -17.91 30.84
N PRO A 544 -16.98 -19.11 31.41
CA PRO A 544 -17.79 -19.25 32.60
C PRO A 544 -17.12 -18.55 33.80
N LYS A 545 -17.84 -17.64 34.46
CA LYS A 545 -17.41 -17.02 35.73
C LYS A 545 -17.36 -18.08 36.83
N GLY A 546 -16.24 -18.80 36.90
CA GLY A 546 -15.97 -19.86 37.86
C GLY A 546 -15.87 -19.31 39.28
N GLY A 547 -16.89 -19.59 40.09
CA GLY A 547 -16.87 -19.35 41.53
C GLY A 547 -15.81 -20.21 42.24
N TYR A 548 -14.98 -19.55 43.04
CA TYR A 548 -14.00 -20.21 43.91
C TYR A 548 -14.69 -21.08 44.96
N ARG A 549 -14.69 -22.41 44.77
CA ARG A 549 -14.82 -23.37 45.89
C ARG A 549 -13.43 -23.66 46.44
N LYS A 550 -13.13 -23.10 47.61
CA LYS A 550 -12.03 -23.55 48.47
C LYS A 550 -12.22 -25.03 48.80
N ARG A 551 -11.23 -25.86 48.49
CA ARG A 551 -11.00 -27.12 49.22
C ARG A 551 -9.66 -27.03 49.92
N CYS A 552 -9.72 -27.09 51.24
CA CYS A 552 -8.60 -27.45 52.09
C CYS A 552 -8.14 -28.87 51.71
N TYR A 553 -6.84 -29.08 51.61
CA TYR A 553 -6.08 -29.99 52.46
C TYR A 553 -4.61 -29.60 52.45
#